data_AF-A5K680-F1
#
_entry.id   AF-A5K680-F1
#
_cell.length_a   1.000
_cell.length_b   1.000
_cell.length_c   1.000
_cell.angle_alpha   90.00
_cell.angle_beta   90.00
_cell.angle_gamma   90.00
#
_symmetry.space_group_name_H-M   'P 1'
#
loop_
_entity.id
_entity.type
_entity.pdbx_description
1 polymer ?
#
loop_
_entity_poly.entity_id
_entity_poly.type
_entity_poly.pdbx_seq_one_letter_code
_entity_poly.pdbx_strand_id
1 'polypeptide(L)'
;MMATQIYNPPGRQLMRRTRAPLPMPPTNKNNSSFFSSIVSAIMYLFSSSSVLFSNIAHPPPNTNNLQFNAPHAIEYHPRLLDKTEEWKDNEWKNWMGKLEGEWVDFNNTIEKEKGKWLNGKEKDWDEFIQYMDNKWMHYHDGLDEEVKSDILKRSLTLDEIEWKDWIKTEGKELMEKDWKNWITNNESYLDVWSVKEWLKWKNQRIVTWIMTDWKCEEDEYWSKWEESWAKSPNMHDRTNWLNWRERLNKEMVQWNSWVMMKEQQIRENRSNNWSKWKSDKHVMFNLWMDTFINKWINEKQWFVWVKERNQLRSRGRYLAYK
;
A
#
# COMPACT_ATOMS: atom_id res chain seq x y z
N MET A 1 39.08 -82.09 19.89
CA MET A 1 38.11 -82.05 21.02
C MET A 1 38.79 -81.34 22.18
N MET A 2 38.32 -80.14 22.52
CA MET A 2 38.21 -79.58 23.88
C MET A 2 37.84 -78.10 23.74
N ALA A 3 36.68 -77.77 24.30
CA ALA A 3 36.12 -76.44 24.43
C ALA A 3 36.55 -75.83 25.76
N THR A 4 36.58 -74.50 25.83
CA THR A 4 36.30 -73.59 26.97
C THR A 4 36.98 -72.25 26.70
N GLN A 5 36.51 -71.07 27.09
CA GLN A 5 35.19 -70.56 27.47
C GLN A 5 35.32 -69.04 27.32
N ILE A 6 34.32 -68.38 26.75
CA ILE A 6 34.25 -66.92 26.60
C ILE A 6 33.89 -66.31 27.96
N TYR A 7 34.70 -65.38 28.46
CA TYR A 7 34.39 -64.56 29.63
C TYR A 7 34.44 -63.08 29.24
N ASN A 8 33.33 -62.39 29.45
CA ASN A 8 33.09 -61.00 29.07
C ASN A 8 32.92 -60.17 30.36
N PRO A 9 33.76 -59.16 30.66
CA PRO A 9 33.56 -58.28 31.81
C PRO A 9 32.83 -56.98 31.44
N PRO A 10 32.22 -56.30 32.45
CA PRO A 10 31.04 -55.46 32.27
C PRO A 10 31.34 -54.01 31.87
N GLY A 11 30.40 -53.42 31.13
CA GLY A 11 30.40 -52.02 30.71
C GLY A 11 30.41 -51.06 31.90
N ARG A 12 31.32 -50.09 31.84
CA ARG A 12 31.35 -48.95 32.77
C ARG A 12 30.15 -48.03 32.52
N GLN A 13 29.30 -47.92 33.54
CA GLN A 13 28.34 -46.84 33.67
C GLN A 13 29.08 -45.52 33.89
N LEU A 14 28.92 -44.56 32.97
CA LEU A 14 29.33 -43.18 33.20
C LEU A 14 28.24 -42.48 34.02
N MET A 15 28.58 -42.11 35.25
CA MET A 15 27.75 -41.27 36.11
C MET A 15 27.48 -39.91 35.43
N ARG A 16 26.19 -39.67 35.18
CA ARG A 16 25.61 -38.39 34.77
C ARG A 16 25.69 -37.41 35.94
N ARG A 17 26.70 -36.53 35.95
CA ARG A 17 26.74 -35.36 36.84
C ARG A 17 25.86 -34.26 36.25
N THR A 18 24.65 -34.13 36.78
CA THR A 18 23.72 -33.03 36.50
C THR A 18 24.33 -31.72 37.03
N ARG A 19 24.82 -30.84 36.14
CA ARG A 19 25.13 -29.45 36.49
C ARG A 19 23.82 -28.66 36.48
N ALA A 20 23.47 -28.06 37.60
CA ALA A 20 22.41 -27.05 37.69
C ALA A 20 22.80 -25.83 36.82
N PRO A 21 21.85 -25.17 36.12
CA PRO A 21 22.14 -23.97 35.36
C PRO A 21 22.39 -22.78 36.29
N LEU A 22 23.42 -21.99 36.01
CA LEU A 22 23.62 -20.68 36.62
C LEU A 22 22.45 -19.75 36.25
N PRO A 23 22.00 -18.87 37.17
CA PRO A 23 20.96 -17.90 36.86
C PRO A 23 21.49 -16.88 35.83
N MET A 24 20.79 -16.80 34.69
CA MET A 24 21.03 -15.79 33.66
C MET A 24 20.63 -14.40 34.17
N PRO A 25 21.34 -13.33 33.79
CA PRO A 25 20.92 -11.97 34.09
C PRO A 25 19.56 -11.70 33.42
N PRO A 26 18.70 -10.86 34.01
CA PRO A 26 17.37 -10.60 33.48
C PRO A 26 17.49 -9.99 32.08
N THR A 27 17.00 -10.72 31.08
CA THR A 27 16.76 -10.19 29.74
C THR A 27 15.74 -9.07 29.86
N ASN A 28 16.19 -7.82 29.70
CA ASN A 28 15.33 -6.65 29.63
C ASN A 28 14.48 -6.72 28.34
N LYS A 29 13.30 -7.33 28.44
CA LYS A 29 12.35 -7.46 27.33
C LYS A 29 11.54 -6.18 27.05
N ASN A 30 11.79 -5.08 27.77
CA ASN A 30 11.00 -3.86 27.62
C ASN A 30 11.58 -2.83 26.65
N ASN A 31 12.79 -3.01 26.11
CA ASN A 31 13.34 -2.05 25.15
C ASN A 31 12.62 -2.13 23.78
N SER A 32 12.24 -3.32 23.30
CA SER A 32 11.64 -3.44 21.95
C SER A 32 10.35 -2.61 21.73
N SER A 33 9.52 -2.41 22.77
CA SER A 33 8.25 -1.66 22.65
C SER A 33 8.45 -0.14 22.66
N PHE A 34 9.43 0.38 23.40
CA PHE A 34 9.71 1.82 23.47
C PHE A 34 10.49 2.32 22.25
N PHE A 35 11.43 1.52 21.73
CA PHE A 35 12.10 1.80 20.46
C PHE A 35 11.09 1.85 19.31
N SER A 36 10.06 1.00 19.33
CA SER A 36 8.93 1.09 18.40
C SER A 36 8.15 2.39 18.56
N SER A 37 7.95 2.91 19.78
CA SER A 37 7.16 4.13 20.04
C SER A 37 7.86 5.41 19.62
N ILE A 38 9.17 5.55 19.87
CA ILE A 38 9.96 6.74 19.50
C ILE A 38 10.17 6.80 17.99
N VAL A 39 10.57 5.67 17.38
CA VAL A 39 10.65 5.56 15.92
C VAL A 39 9.27 5.80 15.31
N SER A 40 8.18 5.33 15.92
CA SER A 40 6.83 5.65 15.44
C SER A 40 6.51 7.14 15.53
N ALA A 41 6.83 7.82 16.63
CA ALA A 41 6.61 9.26 16.80
C ALA A 41 7.39 10.09 15.78
N ILE A 42 8.67 9.76 15.56
CA ILE A 42 9.50 10.39 14.54
C ILE A 42 8.96 10.05 13.15
N MET A 43 8.58 8.80 12.89
CA MET A 43 7.93 8.41 11.65
C MET A 43 6.60 9.12 11.43
N TYR A 44 5.82 9.44 12.47
CA TYR A 44 4.60 10.27 12.34
C TYR A 44 4.92 11.69 11.85
N LEU A 45 6.05 12.27 12.29
CA LEU A 45 6.51 13.57 11.81
C LEU A 45 6.90 13.54 10.31
N PHE A 46 7.46 12.42 9.84
CA PHE A 46 7.90 12.25 8.44
C PHE A 46 6.89 11.54 7.52
N SER A 47 5.81 10.96 8.07
CA SER A 47 4.79 10.21 7.32
C SER A 47 3.53 11.01 7.02
N SER A 48 3.49 12.29 7.38
CA SER A 48 2.38 13.19 7.08
C SER A 48 2.19 13.32 5.57
N SER A 49 1.37 12.43 4.99
CA SER A 49 0.51 12.77 3.86
C SER A 49 -0.25 14.02 4.26
N SER A 50 -0.15 15.07 3.45
CA SER A 50 -0.80 16.36 3.67
C SER A 50 -2.30 16.19 3.95
N VAL A 51 -2.64 16.10 5.24
CA VAL A 51 -3.98 16.25 5.78
C VAL A 51 -3.81 17.09 7.05
N LEU A 52 -3.95 18.39 6.83
CA LEU A 52 -4.40 19.43 7.77
C LEU A 52 -4.25 19.13 9.27
N PHE A 53 -3.36 19.87 9.96
CA PHE A 53 -3.56 20.18 11.38
C PHE A 53 -3.52 21.68 11.62
N SER A 54 -4.71 22.25 11.60
CA SER A 54 -5.09 23.45 12.34
C SER A 54 -5.04 23.18 13.85
N ASN A 55 -4.44 24.11 14.59
CA ASN A 55 -4.58 24.35 16.03
C ASN A 55 -4.36 23.17 16.98
N ILE A 56 -3.13 23.03 17.49
CA ILE A 56 -2.90 22.31 18.76
C ILE A 56 -2.98 23.33 19.89
N ALA A 57 -4.12 23.30 20.60
CA ALA A 57 -4.27 23.95 21.90
C ALA A 57 -3.43 23.21 22.95
N HIS A 58 -2.74 23.96 23.80
CA HIS A 58 -2.00 23.43 24.94
C HIS A 58 -2.95 22.80 25.99
N PRO A 59 -2.65 21.62 26.57
CA PRO A 59 -3.35 21.14 27.76
C PRO A 59 -2.84 21.87 29.03
N PRO A 60 -3.70 22.10 30.04
CA PRO A 60 -3.32 22.79 31.27
C PRO A 60 -2.54 21.87 32.23
N PRO A 61 -1.73 22.42 33.15
CA PRO A 61 -0.93 21.60 34.06
C PRO A 61 -1.81 21.02 35.16
N ASN A 62 -1.75 19.70 35.35
CA ASN A 62 -2.38 19.02 36.49
C ASN A 62 -1.32 18.73 37.55
N THR A 63 -1.48 19.33 38.73
CA THR A 63 -0.62 19.16 39.90
C THR A 63 -1.12 17.97 40.73
N ASN A 64 -0.34 16.89 40.80
CA ASN A 64 -0.46 15.92 41.89
C ASN A 64 0.92 15.48 42.36
N ASN A 65 1.16 15.68 43.66
CA ASN A 65 2.38 15.32 44.38
C ASN A 65 2.53 13.80 44.47
N LEU A 66 3.56 13.25 43.85
CA LEU A 66 4.03 11.88 44.09
C LEU A 66 5.41 11.92 44.72
N GLN A 67 5.49 11.38 45.94
CA GLN A 67 6.69 11.24 46.76
C GLN A 67 7.73 10.40 46.00
N PHE A 68 8.93 10.95 45.81
CA PHE A 68 9.90 10.50 44.80
C PHE A 68 11.05 9.70 45.43
N ASN A 69 11.12 8.40 45.13
CA ASN A 69 12.37 7.64 45.26
C ASN A 69 13.19 7.87 44.00
N ALA A 70 14.40 8.41 44.13
CA ALA A 70 15.27 8.75 42.99
C ALA A 70 15.80 7.51 42.27
N PRO A 71 15.47 7.28 40.98
CA PRO A 71 16.25 6.39 40.13
C PRO A 71 17.49 7.15 39.61
N HIS A 72 18.52 6.38 39.27
CA HIS A 72 19.86 6.85 38.93
C HIS A 72 19.83 7.86 37.77
N ALA A 73 20.70 8.87 37.86
CA ALA A 73 20.93 9.83 36.79
C ALA A 73 21.09 9.11 35.45
N ILE A 74 20.44 9.62 34.39
CA ILE A 74 20.63 9.14 33.03
C ILE A 74 22.14 9.19 32.76
N GLU A 75 22.73 8.02 32.49
CA GLU A 75 24.17 7.89 32.29
C GLU A 75 24.57 8.76 31.09
N TYR A 76 25.35 9.82 31.37
CA TYR A 76 25.89 10.70 30.36
C TYR A 76 26.78 9.87 29.42
N HIS A 77 26.43 9.81 28.14
CA HIS A 77 27.25 9.13 27.12
C HIS A 77 28.04 10.17 26.32
N PRO A 78 29.36 10.32 26.56
CA PRO A 78 30.21 11.30 25.87
C PRO A 78 30.19 11.14 24.34
N ARG A 79 29.96 9.92 23.84
CA ARG A 79 29.97 9.58 22.40
C ARG A 79 28.89 10.30 21.57
N LEU A 80 27.82 10.77 22.20
CA LEU A 80 26.70 11.45 21.54
C LEU A 80 27.01 12.92 21.19
N LEU A 81 27.90 13.55 21.97
CA LEU A 81 28.28 14.95 21.83
C LEU A 81 29.62 15.15 21.12
N ASP A 82 30.35 14.07 20.82
CA ASP A 82 31.63 14.12 20.09
C ASP A 82 31.48 14.63 18.65
N LYS A 83 30.27 14.58 18.09
CA LYS A 83 29.97 15.03 16.72
C LYS A 83 29.43 16.45 16.73
N THR A 84 30.08 17.33 15.98
CA THR A 84 29.63 18.72 15.84
C THR A 84 28.33 18.81 15.06
N GLU A 85 27.55 19.86 15.32
CA GLU A 85 26.31 20.15 14.58
C GLU A 85 26.57 20.32 13.07
N GLU A 86 27.72 20.92 12.72
CA GLU A 86 28.18 21.04 11.33
C GLU A 86 28.39 19.69 10.64
N TRP A 87 28.97 18.71 11.35
CA TRP A 87 29.15 17.36 10.82
C TRP A 87 27.80 16.68 10.57
N LYS A 88 26.84 16.80 11.50
CA LYS A 88 25.50 16.23 11.37
C LYS A 88 24.73 16.85 10.20
N ASP A 89 24.83 18.17 10.04
CA ASP A 89 24.29 18.91 8.90
C ASP A 89 24.90 18.43 7.56
N ASN A 90 26.19 18.09 7.54
CA ASN A 90 26.86 17.56 6.36
C ASN A 90 26.39 16.14 6.01
N GLU A 91 26.20 15.28 7.00
CA GLU A 91 25.65 13.94 6.78
C GLU A 91 24.25 13.99 6.17
N TRP A 92 23.40 14.91 6.64
CA TRP A 92 22.08 15.11 6.05
C TRP A 92 22.16 15.56 4.58
N LYS A 93 23.04 16.52 4.27
CA LYS A 93 23.26 16.99 2.90
C LYS A 93 23.76 15.87 1.99
N ASN A 94 24.71 15.06 2.47
CA ASN A 94 25.23 13.91 1.74
C ASN A 94 24.13 12.87 1.48
N TRP A 95 23.32 12.58 2.50
CA TRP A 95 22.20 11.66 2.38
C TRP A 95 21.16 12.15 1.37
N MET A 96 20.76 13.43 1.44
CA MET A 96 19.85 14.06 0.46
C MET A 96 20.43 14.05 -0.96
N GLY A 97 21.74 14.26 -1.12
CA GLY A 97 22.41 14.20 -2.42
C GLY A 97 22.38 12.79 -3.03
N LYS A 98 22.63 11.76 -2.21
CA LYS A 98 22.53 10.36 -2.63
C LYS A 98 21.09 9.97 -2.98
N LEU A 99 20.13 10.41 -2.16
CA LEU A 99 18.71 10.17 -2.33
C LEU A 99 18.20 10.63 -3.70
N GLU A 100 18.70 11.76 -4.21
CA GLU A 100 18.33 12.27 -5.52
C GLU A 100 18.69 11.28 -6.65
N GLY A 101 19.87 10.66 -6.60
CA GLY A 101 20.26 9.61 -7.54
C GLY A 101 19.39 8.35 -7.40
N GLU A 102 19.16 7.90 -6.16
CA GLU A 102 18.30 6.75 -5.88
C GLU A 102 16.85 6.98 -6.36
N TRP A 103 16.36 8.22 -6.32
CA TRP A 103 15.04 8.59 -6.81
C TRP A 103 14.93 8.45 -8.33
N VAL A 104 15.97 8.83 -9.08
CA VAL A 104 16.00 8.67 -10.55
C VAL A 104 15.91 7.19 -10.91
N ASP A 105 16.68 6.33 -10.25
CA ASP A 105 16.67 4.89 -10.48
C ASP A 105 15.30 4.26 -10.15
N PHE A 106 14.70 4.69 -9.04
CA PHE A 106 13.34 4.30 -8.69
C PHE A 106 12.33 4.72 -9.75
N ASN A 107 12.35 6.00 -10.17
CA ASN A 107 11.42 6.52 -11.16
C ASN A 107 11.54 5.78 -12.51
N ASN A 108 12.77 5.51 -12.97
CA ASN A 108 13.03 4.72 -14.16
C ASN A 108 12.46 3.29 -14.06
N THR A 109 12.58 2.68 -12.88
CA THR A 109 12.00 1.36 -12.61
C THR A 109 10.48 1.40 -12.69
N ILE A 110 9.83 2.40 -12.08
CA ILE A 110 8.38 2.58 -12.15
C ILE A 110 7.90 2.77 -13.59
N GLU A 111 8.55 3.63 -14.37
CA GLU A 111 8.16 3.84 -15.78
C GLU A 111 8.32 2.57 -16.62
N LYS A 112 9.36 1.76 -16.37
CA LYS A 112 9.53 0.46 -17.02
C LYS A 112 8.40 -0.52 -16.67
N GLU A 113 8.02 -0.59 -15.40
CA GLU A 113 6.93 -1.47 -14.96
C GLU A 113 5.57 -1.00 -15.51
N LYS A 114 5.31 0.32 -15.56
CA LYS A 114 4.13 0.87 -16.26
C LYS A 114 4.11 0.46 -17.73
N GLY A 115 5.25 0.49 -18.41
CA GLY A 115 5.38 0.03 -19.80
C GLY A 115 5.07 -1.46 -19.97
N LYS A 116 5.58 -2.31 -19.07
CA LYS A 116 5.26 -3.75 -19.08
C LYS A 116 3.78 -4.00 -18.82
N TRP A 117 3.19 -3.31 -17.85
CA TRP A 117 1.77 -3.39 -17.55
C TRP A 117 0.93 -3.00 -18.77
N LEU A 118 1.29 -1.91 -19.45
CA LEU A 118 0.60 -1.48 -20.68
C LEU A 118 0.71 -2.52 -21.80
N ASN A 119 1.87 -3.14 -21.99
CA ASN A 119 2.02 -4.22 -22.97
C ASN A 119 1.15 -5.43 -22.62
N GLY A 120 1.01 -5.75 -21.32
CA GLY A 120 0.10 -6.80 -20.86
C GLY A 120 -1.37 -6.48 -21.17
N LYS A 121 -1.75 -5.19 -21.22
CA LYS A 121 -3.13 -4.76 -21.49
C LYS A 121 -3.63 -5.08 -22.89
N GLU A 122 -2.74 -5.35 -23.85
CA GLU A 122 -3.16 -5.84 -25.16
C GLU A 122 -3.89 -7.19 -25.05
N LYS A 123 -3.38 -8.09 -24.21
CA LYS A 123 -4.04 -9.37 -23.98
C LYS A 123 -5.35 -9.22 -23.21
N ASP A 124 -5.35 -8.38 -22.17
CA ASP A 124 -6.56 -8.11 -21.39
C ASP A 124 -7.66 -7.46 -22.24
N TRP A 125 -7.29 -6.68 -23.25
CA TRP A 125 -8.21 -6.11 -24.23
C TRP A 125 -8.90 -7.19 -25.06
N ASP A 126 -8.14 -8.17 -25.57
CA ASP A 126 -8.72 -9.28 -26.34
C ASP A 126 -9.69 -10.11 -25.48
N GLU A 127 -9.30 -10.39 -24.23
CA GLU A 127 -10.15 -11.08 -23.26
C GLU A 127 -11.41 -10.26 -22.93
N PHE A 128 -11.28 -8.94 -22.79
CA PHE A 128 -12.40 -8.03 -22.55
C PHE A 128 -13.40 -8.02 -23.72
N ILE A 129 -12.92 -7.95 -24.96
CA ILE A 129 -13.80 -7.98 -26.15
C ILE A 129 -14.52 -9.33 -26.27
N GLN A 130 -13.84 -10.45 -26.02
CA GLN A 130 -14.48 -11.76 -26.00
C GLN A 130 -15.53 -11.87 -24.89
N TYR A 131 -15.23 -11.35 -23.71
CA TYR A 131 -16.19 -11.28 -22.61
C TYR A 131 -17.42 -10.46 -23.00
N MET A 132 -17.24 -9.29 -23.62
CA MET A 132 -18.34 -8.43 -24.06
C MET A 132 -19.20 -9.12 -25.12
N ASP A 133 -18.59 -9.77 -26.12
CA ASP A 133 -19.33 -10.51 -27.15
C ASP A 133 -20.20 -11.60 -26.52
N ASN A 134 -19.62 -12.43 -25.64
CA ASN A 134 -20.35 -13.51 -24.97
C ASN A 134 -21.46 -12.99 -24.04
N LYS A 135 -21.16 -11.96 -23.25
CA LYS A 135 -22.10 -11.34 -22.30
C LYS A 135 -23.37 -10.86 -23.02
N TRP A 136 -23.21 -10.17 -24.15
CA TRP A 136 -24.32 -9.58 -24.87
C TRP A 136 -24.98 -10.53 -25.89
N MET A 137 -24.37 -11.68 -26.17
CA MET A 137 -25.00 -12.71 -27.01
C MET A 137 -25.99 -13.60 -26.25
N HIS A 138 -25.78 -13.84 -24.95
CA HIS A 138 -26.60 -14.77 -24.18
C HIS A 138 -27.29 -14.10 -22.99
N TYR A 139 -28.48 -14.58 -22.65
CA TYR A 139 -29.14 -14.18 -21.42
C TYR A 139 -28.48 -14.90 -20.23
N HIS A 140 -28.20 -14.15 -19.17
CA HIS A 140 -27.71 -14.65 -17.89
C HIS A 140 -28.51 -14.05 -16.73
N ASP A 141 -28.50 -14.71 -15.55
CA ASP A 141 -29.36 -14.35 -14.41
C ASP A 141 -29.15 -12.90 -13.88
N GLY A 142 -28.00 -12.29 -14.16
CA GLY A 142 -27.71 -10.89 -13.82
C GLY A 142 -28.19 -9.86 -14.86
N LEU A 143 -28.57 -10.28 -16.07
CA LEU A 143 -28.85 -9.36 -17.18
C LEU A 143 -30.07 -8.47 -16.91
N ASP A 144 -31.11 -9.00 -16.23
CA ASP A 144 -32.30 -8.21 -15.83
C ASP A 144 -31.90 -7.03 -14.89
N GLU A 145 -30.90 -7.22 -14.01
CA GLU A 145 -30.42 -6.18 -13.09
C GLU A 145 -29.46 -5.19 -13.75
N GLU A 146 -28.71 -5.64 -14.74
CA GLU A 146 -27.73 -4.81 -15.46
C GLU A 146 -28.40 -3.89 -16.47
N VAL A 147 -29.37 -4.43 -17.22
CA VAL A 147 -30.11 -3.69 -18.25
C VAL A 147 -31.00 -2.61 -17.61
N LYS A 148 -31.51 -2.83 -16.39
CA LYS A 148 -32.41 -1.92 -15.64
C LYS A 148 -33.53 -1.28 -16.48
N SER A 149 -33.86 -1.91 -17.61
CA SER A 149 -34.86 -1.46 -18.56
C SER A 149 -36.01 -2.45 -18.56
N ASP A 150 -37.21 -1.94 -18.78
CA ASP A 150 -38.40 -2.77 -18.89
C ASP A 150 -38.43 -3.56 -20.20
N ILE A 151 -37.42 -3.41 -21.08
CA ILE A 151 -37.30 -4.16 -22.33
C ILE A 151 -37.42 -5.68 -22.12
N LEU A 152 -36.74 -6.21 -21.11
CA LEU A 152 -36.82 -7.63 -20.79
C LEU A 152 -38.18 -7.97 -20.19
N LYS A 153 -38.81 -7.10 -19.40
CA LYS A 153 -40.16 -7.35 -18.86
C LYS A 153 -41.23 -7.35 -19.95
N ARG A 154 -41.09 -6.48 -20.94
CA ARG A 154 -41.98 -6.33 -22.11
C ARG A 154 -41.63 -7.29 -23.25
N SER A 155 -40.64 -8.16 -23.09
CA SER A 155 -40.07 -8.97 -24.17
C SER A 155 -41.07 -9.83 -24.97
N LEU A 156 -42.23 -10.15 -24.40
CA LEU A 156 -43.30 -10.91 -25.07
C LEU A 156 -44.21 -10.05 -25.96
N THR A 157 -44.21 -8.73 -25.76
CA THR A 157 -45.05 -7.76 -26.49
C THR A 157 -44.25 -6.89 -27.45
N LEU A 158 -42.92 -6.92 -27.38
CA LEU A 158 -42.05 -6.11 -28.23
C LEU A 158 -42.03 -6.62 -29.66
N ASP A 159 -42.17 -5.70 -30.61
CA ASP A 159 -41.96 -6.00 -32.02
C ASP A 159 -40.48 -5.88 -32.45
N GLU A 160 -40.19 -6.26 -33.69
CA GLU A 160 -38.84 -6.22 -34.23
C GLU A 160 -38.26 -4.80 -34.35
N ILE A 161 -39.12 -3.77 -34.50
CA ILE A 161 -38.69 -2.37 -34.59
C ILE A 161 -38.25 -1.89 -33.21
N GLU A 162 -39.03 -2.18 -32.17
CA GLU A 162 -38.71 -1.82 -30.79
C GLU A 162 -37.41 -2.48 -30.31
N TRP A 163 -37.15 -3.75 -30.65
CA TRP A 163 -35.88 -4.41 -30.32
C TRP A 163 -34.68 -3.77 -31.02
N LYS A 164 -34.83 -3.38 -32.29
CA LYS A 164 -33.78 -2.70 -33.06
C LYS A 164 -33.50 -1.30 -32.53
N ASP A 165 -34.53 -0.57 -32.12
CA ASP A 165 -34.39 0.75 -31.54
C ASP A 165 -33.66 0.68 -30.19
N TRP A 166 -34.07 -0.26 -29.34
CA TRP A 166 -33.46 -0.47 -28.03
C TRP A 166 -31.96 -0.78 -28.10
N ILE A 167 -31.53 -1.74 -28.92
CA ILE A 167 -30.12 -2.12 -28.99
C ILE A 167 -29.24 -0.99 -29.57
N LYS A 168 -29.81 -0.13 -30.42
CA LYS A 168 -29.12 1.04 -30.99
C LYS A 168 -29.03 2.23 -30.04
N THR A 169 -29.85 2.24 -28.99
CA THR A 169 -29.94 3.33 -28.01
C THR A 169 -29.48 2.84 -26.64
N GLU A 170 -30.39 2.36 -25.80
CA GLU A 170 -30.11 1.89 -24.43
C GLU A 170 -29.06 0.77 -24.40
N GLY A 171 -29.17 -0.22 -25.31
CA GLY A 171 -28.20 -1.32 -25.36
C GLY A 171 -26.77 -0.83 -25.65
N LYS A 172 -26.64 0.12 -26.58
CA LYS A 172 -25.38 0.80 -26.89
C LYS A 172 -24.84 1.56 -25.68
N GLU A 173 -25.67 2.33 -24.99
CA GLU A 173 -25.27 3.09 -23.79
C GLU A 173 -24.78 2.16 -22.66
N LEU A 174 -25.41 1.00 -22.50
CA LEU A 174 -24.98 -0.01 -21.52
C LEU A 174 -23.62 -0.61 -21.88
N MET A 175 -23.36 -0.91 -23.15
CA MET A 175 -22.04 -1.38 -23.62
C MET A 175 -20.97 -0.30 -23.41
N GLU A 176 -21.27 0.97 -23.71
CA GLU A 176 -20.36 2.09 -23.44
C GLU A 176 -20.06 2.24 -21.95
N LYS A 177 -21.05 1.99 -21.09
CA LYS A 177 -20.87 2.01 -19.63
C LYS A 177 -19.94 0.89 -19.17
N ASP A 178 -20.09 -0.32 -19.71
CA ASP A 178 -19.18 -1.44 -19.41
C ASP A 178 -17.74 -1.09 -19.80
N TRP A 179 -17.54 -0.50 -20.98
CA TRP A 179 -16.24 0.01 -21.42
C TRP A 179 -15.67 1.07 -20.47
N LYS A 180 -16.46 2.10 -20.13
CA LYS A 180 -16.04 3.17 -19.21
C LYS A 180 -15.65 2.62 -17.84
N ASN A 181 -16.42 1.66 -17.32
CA ASN A 181 -16.11 0.99 -16.06
C ASN A 181 -14.80 0.20 -16.15
N TRP A 182 -14.60 -0.58 -17.21
CA TRP A 182 -13.39 -1.35 -17.40
C TRP A 182 -12.15 -0.44 -17.46
N ILE A 183 -12.20 0.64 -18.24
CA ILE A 183 -11.11 1.61 -18.31
C ILE A 183 -10.86 2.29 -16.96
N THR A 184 -11.91 2.73 -16.28
CA THR A 184 -11.78 3.41 -14.97
C THR A 184 -11.17 2.49 -13.92
N ASN A 185 -11.55 1.21 -13.89
CA ASN A 185 -10.97 0.23 -12.98
C ASN A 185 -9.47 0.01 -13.24
N ASN A 186 -9.07 -0.05 -14.50
CA ASN A 186 -7.66 -0.20 -14.88
C ASN A 186 -6.84 1.06 -14.54
N GLU A 187 -7.39 2.24 -14.78
CA GLU A 187 -6.76 3.53 -14.45
C GLU A 187 -6.60 3.68 -12.93
N SER A 188 -7.64 3.34 -12.16
CA SER A 188 -7.62 3.32 -10.70
C SER A 188 -6.57 2.33 -10.15
N TYR A 189 -6.47 1.14 -10.73
CA TYR A 189 -5.43 0.17 -10.36
C TYR A 189 -4.02 0.76 -10.51
N LEU A 190 -3.74 1.40 -11.65
CA LEU A 190 -2.43 1.97 -11.93
C LEU A 190 -2.09 3.13 -10.98
N ASP A 191 -3.07 3.98 -10.69
CA ASP A 191 -2.94 5.08 -9.74
C ASP A 191 -2.65 4.58 -8.32
N VAL A 192 -3.45 3.62 -7.83
CA VAL A 192 -3.27 3.02 -6.50
C VAL A 192 -1.92 2.32 -6.39
N TRP A 193 -1.52 1.56 -7.41
CA TRP A 193 -0.22 0.88 -7.44
C TRP A 193 0.93 1.88 -7.40
N SER A 194 0.87 2.95 -8.21
CA SER A 194 1.91 3.99 -8.26
C SER A 194 2.06 4.71 -6.92
N VAL A 195 0.95 5.06 -6.27
CA VAL A 195 0.95 5.67 -4.93
C VAL A 195 1.55 4.70 -3.91
N LYS A 196 1.17 3.42 -3.95
CA LYS A 196 1.67 2.41 -3.00
C LYS A 196 3.18 2.23 -3.12
N GLU A 197 3.72 2.11 -4.32
CA GLU A 197 5.16 1.95 -4.52
C GLU A 197 5.93 3.22 -4.12
N TRP A 198 5.39 4.41 -4.40
CA TRP A 198 5.96 5.66 -3.91
C TRP A 198 5.99 5.74 -2.39
N LEU A 199 4.86 5.47 -1.72
CA LEU A 199 4.76 5.48 -0.26
C LEU A 199 5.75 4.49 0.37
N LYS A 200 5.83 3.28 -0.18
CA LYS A 200 6.77 2.25 0.27
C LYS A 200 8.21 2.73 0.12
N TRP A 201 8.58 3.24 -1.06
CA TRP A 201 9.94 3.68 -1.34
C TRP A 201 10.35 4.84 -0.43
N LYS A 202 9.55 5.92 -0.36
CA LYS A 202 9.88 7.11 0.45
C LYS A 202 9.98 6.76 1.95
N ASN A 203 9.08 5.92 2.45
CA ASN A 203 9.09 5.50 3.84
C ASN A 203 10.32 4.64 4.15
N GLN A 204 10.70 3.74 3.23
CA GLN A 204 11.94 2.99 3.35
C GLN A 204 13.16 3.91 3.37
N ARG A 205 13.22 4.93 2.51
CA ARG A 205 14.34 5.88 2.48
C ARG A 205 14.45 6.64 3.79
N ILE A 206 13.39 7.28 4.27
CA ILE A 206 13.49 8.07 5.51
C ILE A 206 13.80 7.21 6.74
N VAL A 207 13.33 5.95 6.78
CA VAL A 207 13.72 4.99 7.82
C VAL A 207 15.23 4.73 7.81
N THR A 208 15.86 4.62 6.63
CA THR A 208 17.33 4.44 6.57
C THR A 208 18.10 5.63 7.14
N TRP A 209 17.55 6.85 7.03
CA TRP A 209 18.14 8.03 7.67
C TRP A 209 18.00 7.96 9.19
N ILE A 210 16.77 7.81 9.69
CA ILE A 210 16.45 7.79 11.12
C ILE A 210 17.20 6.67 11.86
N MET A 211 17.41 5.52 11.19
CA MET A 211 18.08 4.35 11.75
C MET A 211 19.62 4.39 11.61
N THR A 212 20.21 5.51 11.20
CA THR A 212 21.68 5.62 11.21
C THR A 212 22.19 5.58 12.65
N ASP A 213 23.21 4.77 12.94
CA ASP A 213 23.69 4.48 14.30
C ASP A 213 23.76 5.73 15.20
N TRP A 214 24.50 6.77 14.76
CA TRP A 214 24.68 7.98 15.56
C TRP A 214 23.38 8.77 15.79
N LYS A 215 22.48 8.77 14.82
CA LYS A 215 21.23 9.53 14.88
C LYS A 215 20.22 8.81 15.76
N CYS A 216 20.12 7.49 15.63
CA CYS A 216 19.23 6.68 16.46
C CYS A 216 19.60 6.78 17.95
N GLU A 217 20.90 6.68 18.27
CA GLU A 217 21.39 6.85 19.64
C GLU A 217 21.12 8.26 20.20
N GLU A 218 21.31 9.30 19.37
CA GLU A 218 21.06 10.70 19.76
C GLU A 218 19.57 10.99 19.97
N ASP A 219 18.72 10.54 19.04
CA ASP A 219 17.27 10.70 19.12
C ASP A 219 16.70 9.98 20.37
N GLU A 220 17.23 8.78 20.70
CA GLU A 220 16.85 8.05 21.91
C GLU A 220 17.23 8.82 23.19
N TYR A 221 18.45 9.37 23.22
CA TYR A 221 18.94 10.12 24.37
C TYR A 221 18.10 11.37 24.63
N TRP A 222 17.89 12.21 23.61
CA TRP A 222 17.14 13.46 23.78
C TRP A 222 15.66 13.23 24.03
N SER A 223 15.08 12.15 23.51
CA SER A 223 13.69 11.77 23.84
C SER A 223 13.55 11.41 25.32
N LYS A 224 14.49 10.62 25.89
CA LYS A 224 14.49 10.31 27.33
C LYS A 224 14.76 11.53 28.20
N TRP A 225 15.61 12.44 27.72
CA TRP A 225 15.85 13.71 28.39
C TRP A 225 14.58 14.58 28.42
N GLU A 226 13.82 14.64 27.31
CA GLU A 226 12.54 15.37 27.21
C GLU A 226 11.45 14.82 28.16
N GLU A 227 11.52 13.55 28.57
CA GLU A 227 10.61 13.00 29.60
C GLU A 227 11.03 13.37 31.04
N SER A 228 12.29 13.74 31.23
CA SER A 228 12.90 13.92 32.56
C SER A 228 13.46 15.32 32.82
N TRP A 229 13.34 16.24 31.86
CA TRP A 229 13.96 17.58 31.88
C TRP A 229 13.62 18.40 33.13
N ALA A 230 12.41 18.24 33.69
CA ALA A 230 11.99 18.90 34.92
C ALA A 230 12.87 18.55 36.14
N LYS A 231 13.64 17.46 36.06
CA LYS A 231 14.55 16.97 37.10
C LYS A 231 16.02 17.32 36.83
N SER A 232 16.35 17.82 35.64
CA SER A 232 17.72 18.16 35.25
C SER A 232 17.79 19.60 34.70
N PRO A 233 17.99 20.62 35.58
CA PRO A 233 18.01 22.03 35.18
C PRO A 233 19.32 22.48 34.51
N ASN A 234 20.14 21.56 33.97
CA ASN A 234 21.41 21.89 33.34
C ASN A 234 21.20 22.74 32.07
N MET A 235 21.72 23.97 32.10
CA MET A 235 21.60 24.92 30.98
C MET A 235 22.30 24.43 29.71
N HIS A 236 23.41 23.69 29.83
CA HIS A 236 24.15 23.17 28.68
C HIS A 236 23.35 22.08 27.94
N ASP A 237 22.73 21.16 28.68
CA ASP A 237 21.89 20.11 28.11
C ASP A 237 20.66 20.70 27.43
N ARG A 238 20.08 21.76 28.01
CA ARG A 238 18.97 22.49 27.40
C ARG A 238 19.35 23.13 26.07
N THR A 239 20.54 23.72 25.96
CA THR A 239 21.03 24.28 24.69
C THR A 239 21.23 23.20 23.64
N ASN A 240 21.86 22.08 24.00
CA ASN A 240 22.08 20.97 23.06
C ASN A 240 20.76 20.32 22.62
N TRP A 241 19.79 20.19 23.52
CA TRP A 241 18.44 19.74 23.18
C TRP A 241 17.74 20.68 22.20
N LEU A 242 17.86 22.01 22.39
CA LEU A 242 17.31 22.99 21.45
C LEU A 242 17.93 22.86 20.06
N ASN A 243 19.26 22.69 19.97
CA ASN A 243 19.96 22.47 18.70
C ASN A 243 19.49 21.18 18.01
N TRP A 244 19.33 20.08 18.75
CA TRP A 244 18.78 18.83 18.25
C TRP A 244 17.35 19.02 17.71
N ARG A 245 16.46 19.69 18.45
CA ARG A 245 15.10 20.00 18.01
C ARG A 245 15.07 20.86 16.75
N GLU A 246 15.93 21.87 16.67
CA GLU A 246 16.04 22.74 15.51
C GLU A 246 16.49 21.96 14.27
N ARG A 247 17.51 21.08 14.42
CA ARG A 247 17.95 20.18 13.35
C ARG A 247 16.83 19.26 12.89
N LEU A 248 16.13 18.58 13.80
CA LEU A 248 15.01 17.70 13.42
C LEU A 248 13.93 18.45 12.63
N ASN A 249 13.58 19.66 13.05
CA ASN A 249 12.61 20.48 12.34
C ASN A 249 13.10 20.88 10.94
N LYS A 250 14.37 21.27 10.81
CA LYS A 250 15.00 21.61 9.53
C LYS A 250 15.03 20.41 8.58
N GLU A 251 15.45 19.24 9.05
CA GLU A 251 15.44 17.98 8.28
C GLU A 251 14.03 17.62 7.82
N MET A 252 13.04 17.72 8.71
CA MET A 252 11.63 17.47 8.40
C MET A 252 11.10 18.40 7.30
N VAL A 253 11.35 19.70 7.41
CA VAL A 253 10.92 20.68 6.39
C VAL A 253 11.59 20.39 5.05
N GLN A 254 12.88 20.08 5.03
CA GLN A 254 13.61 19.79 3.80
C GLN A 254 13.13 18.48 3.16
N TRP A 255 12.92 17.43 3.95
CA TRP A 255 12.35 16.17 3.47
C TRP A 255 10.96 16.36 2.86
N ASN A 256 10.05 17.03 3.58
CA ASN A 256 8.69 17.23 3.12
C ASN A 256 8.65 18.08 1.85
N SER A 257 9.49 19.14 1.77
CA SER A 257 9.63 19.95 0.55
C SER A 257 10.11 19.11 -0.63
N TRP A 258 11.12 18.26 -0.42
CA TRP A 258 11.64 17.37 -1.45
C TRP A 258 10.59 16.34 -1.89
N VAL A 259 9.90 15.68 -0.94
CA VAL A 259 8.82 14.73 -1.22
C VAL A 259 7.71 15.39 -2.04
N MET A 260 7.26 16.59 -1.65
CA MET A 260 6.21 17.32 -2.38
C MET A 260 6.63 17.63 -3.82
N MET A 261 7.87 18.06 -4.03
CA MET A 261 8.42 18.33 -5.36
C MET A 261 8.45 17.05 -6.20
N LYS A 262 8.88 15.92 -5.63
CA LYS A 262 8.90 14.63 -6.34
C LYS A 262 7.51 14.10 -6.66
N GLU A 263 6.56 14.25 -5.73
CA GLU A 263 5.16 13.90 -5.98
C GLU A 263 4.54 14.74 -7.09
N GLN A 264 4.91 16.02 -7.19
CA GLN A 264 4.50 16.86 -8.32
C GLN A 264 5.07 16.33 -9.64
N GLN A 265 6.36 15.98 -9.68
CA GLN A 265 6.99 15.41 -10.88
C GLN A 265 6.32 14.08 -11.30
N ILE A 266 5.98 13.22 -10.33
CA ILE A 266 5.25 11.97 -10.59
C ILE A 266 3.84 12.24 -11.16
N ARG A 267 3.14 13.25 -10.65
CA ARG A 267 1.80 13.65 -11.15
C ARG A 267 1.87 14.22 -12.56
N GLU A 268 2.85 15.09 -12.82
CA GLU A 268 3.05 15.71 -14.14
C GLU A 268 3.48 14.68 -15.18
N ASN A 269 4.25 13.66 -14.78
CA ASN A 269 4.63 12.54 -15.63
C ASN A 269 3.54 11.45 -15.74
N ARG A 270 2.27 11.75 -15.42
CA ARG A 270 1.16 10.82 -15.68
C ARG A 270 1.12 10.50 -17.18
N SER A 271 1.36 9.22 -17.47
CA SER A 271 1.85 8.73 -18.76
C SER A 271 0.97 9.11 -19.96
N ASN A 272 1.56 9.82 -20.92
CA ASN A 272 1.00 10.07 -22.25
C ASN A 272 0.64 8.76 -22.99
N ASN A 273 1.34 7.66 -22.69
CA ASN A 273 1.14 6.39 -23.37
C ASN A 273 -0.18 5.70 -22.98
N TRP A 274 -0.59 5.77 -21.72
CA TRP A 274 -1.90 5.25 -21.30
C TRP A 274 -3.04 6.05 -21.94
N SER A 275 -2.96 7.38 -21.93
CA SER A 275 -3.95 8.25 -22.57
C SER A 275 -4.07 7.96 -24.07
N LYS A 276 -2.94 7.80 -24.76
CA LYS A 276 -2.93 7.40 -26.17
C LYS A 276 -3.56 6.03 -26.38
N TRP A 277 -3.15 5.03 -25.61
CA TRP A 277 -3.69 3.68 -25.69
C TRP A 277 -5.21 3.65 -25.47
N LYS A 278 -5.71 4.36 -24.44
CA LYS A 278 -7.14 4.50 -24.15
C LYS A 278 -7.92 5.12 -25.32
N SER A 279 -7.35 6.16 -25.95
CA SER A 279 -7.94 6.78 -27.14
C SER A 279 -8.00 5.80 -28.31
N ASP A 280 -6.90 5.10 -28.60
CA ASP A 280 -6.82 4.14 -29.71
C ASP A 280 -7.81 2.97 -29.50
N LYS A 281 -7.88 2.44 -28.28
CA LYS A 281 -8.82 1.35 -27.94
C LYS A 281 -10.28 1.81 -27.91
N HIS A 282 -10.57 3.06 -27.56
CA HIS A 282 -11.93 3.59 -27.65
C HIS A 282 -12.44 3.59 -29.11
N VAL A 283 -11.57 3.92 -30.07
CA VAL A 283 -11.91 3.82 -31.50
C VAL A 283 -12.21 2.37 -31.89
N MET A 284 -11.35 1.43 -31.48
CA MET A 284 -11.55 0.00 -31.74
C MET A 284 -12.83 -0.53 -31.08
N PHE A 285 -13.13 -0.10 -29.86
CA PHE A 285 -14.34 -0.46 -29.13
C PHE A 285 -15.59 -0.01 -29.89
N ASN A 286 -15.62 1.24 -30.35
CA ASN A 286 -16.77 1.77 -31.09
C ASN A 286 -17.00 1.01 -32.41
N LEU A 287 -15.91 0.70 -33.13
CA LEU A 287 -16.00 -0.11 -34.36
C LEU A 287 -16.53 -1.52 -34.08
N TRP A 288 -16.03 -2.18 -33.03
CA TRP A 288 -16.52 -3.48 -32.59
C TRP A 288 -18.01 -3.40 -32.21
N MET A 289 -18.41 -2.39 -31.43
CA MET A 289 -19.77 -2.22 -30.94
C MET A 289 -20.76 -2.01 -32.09
N ASP A 290 -20.45 -1.16 -33.06
CA ASP A 290 -21.29 -0.96 -34.23
C ASP A 290 -21.42 -2.26 -35.06
N THR A 291 -20.33 -3.01 -35.19
CA THR A 291 -20.34 -4.33 -35.87
C THR A 291 -21.18 -5.35 -35.11
N PHE A 292 -21.03 -5.40 -33.78
CA PHE A 292 -21.77 -6.26 -32.88
C PHE A 292 -23.28 -5.98 -32.96
N ILE A 293 -23.69 -4.72 -32.84
CA ILE A 293 -25.11 -4.32 -32.90
C ILE A 293 -25.73 -4.74 -34.23
N ASN A 294 -25.03 -4.52 -35.35
CA ASN A 294 -25.52 -4.94 -36.66
C ASN A 294 -25.67 -6.47 -36.76
N LYS A 295 -24.69 -7.23 -36.25
CA LYS A 295 -24.77 -8.69 -36.17
C LYS A 295 -25.95 -9.14 -35.32
N TRP A 296 -26.07 -8.61 -34.11
CA TRP A 296 -27.14 -8.90 -33.15
C TRP A 296 -28.53 -8.66 -33.75
N ILE A 297 -28.68 -7.58 -34.53
CA ILE A 297 -29.92 -7.26 -35.25
C ILE A 297 -30.20 -8.28 -36.36
N ASN A 298 -29.20 -8.59 -37.19
CA ASN A 298 -29.37 -9.50 -38.34
C ASN A 298 -29.71 -10.93 -37.90
N GLU A 299 -29.10 -11.39 -36.81
CA GLU A 299 -29.32 -12.71 -36.23
C GLU A 299 -30.59 -12.78 -35.36
N LYS A 300 -31.26 -11.64 -35.16
CA LYS A 300 -32.46 -11.50 -34.31
C LYS A 300 -32.24 -12.05 -32.91
N GLN A 301 -31.11 -11.68 -32.31
CA GLN A 301 -30.58 -12.29 -31.09
C GLN A 301 -31.52 -12.17 -29.87
N TRP A 302 -32.44 -11.22 -29.87
CA TRP A 302 -33.50 -11.11 -28.85
C TRP A 302 -34.33 -12.42 -28.71
N PHE A 303 -34.50 -13.20 -29.77
CA PHE A 303 -35.19 -14.50 -29.66
C PHE A 303 -34.41 -15.50 -28.80
N VAL A 304 -33.08 -15.48 -28.88
CA VAL A 304 -32.20 -16.31 -28.05
C VAL A 304 -32.34 -15.87 -26.60
N TRP A 305 -32.26 -14.57 -26.32
CA TRP A 305 -32.43 -14.03 -24.97
C TRP A 305 -33.77 -14.41 -24.35
N VAL A 306 -34.88 -14.23 -25.07
CA VAL A 306 -36.22 -14.57 -24.58
C VAL A 306 -36.35 -16.07 -24.28
N LYS A 307 -35.79 -16.92 -25.15
CA LYS A 307 -35.81 -18.37 -24.97
C LYS A 307 -35.02 -18.80 -23.73
N GLU A 308 -33.78 -18.34 -23.60
CA GLU A 308 -32.89 -18.67 -22.49
C GLU A 308 -33.45 -18.18 -21.15
N ARG A 309 -33.98 -16.95 -21.11
CA ARG A 309 -34.66 -16.40 -19.94
C ARG A 309 -35.86 -17.25 -19.49
N ASN A 310 -36.70 -17.67 -20.44
CA ASN A 310 -37.85 -18.51 -20.13
C ASN A 310 -37.43 -19.90 -19.60
N GLN A 311 -36.35 -20.46 -20.15
CA GLN A 311 -35.75 -21.72 -19.67
C GLN A 311 -35.21 -21.59 -18.24
N LEU A 312 -34.50 -20.51 -17.91
CA LEU A 312 -34.02 -20.26 -16.55
C LEU A 312 -35.18 -20.07 -15.56
N ARG A 313 -36.18 -19.25 -15.91
CA ARG A 313 -37.38 -19.03 -15.06
C ARG A 313 -38.22 -20.29 -14.84
N SER A 314 -38.31 -21.17 -15.83
CA SER A 314 -39.00 -22.47 -15.66
C SER A 314 -38.22 -23.39 -14.73
N ARG A 315 -36.90 -23.52 -14.88
CA ARG A 315 -36.05 -24.31 -13.98
C ARG A 315 -36.09 -23.81 -12.53
N GLY A 316 -36.02 -22.50 -12.30
CA GLY A 316 -36.12 -21.92 -10.96
C GLY A 316 -37.43 -22.26 -10.26
N ARG A 317 -38.55 -22.27 -10.99
CA ARG A 317 -39.85 -22.71 -10.45
C ARG A 317 -39.84 -24.19 -10.06
N TYR A 318 -39.31 -25.07 -10.90
CA TYR A 318 -39.23 -26.51 -10.57
C TYR A 318 -38.39 -26.81 -9.32
N LEU A 319 -37.35 -26.03 -9.05
CA LEU A 319 -36.51 -26.19 -7.85
C LEU A 319 -37.18 -25.65 -6.58
N ALA A 320 -38.04 -24.63 -6.69
CA ALA A 320 -38.78 -24.07 -5.54
C ALA A 320 -39.96 -24.95 -5.06
N TYR A 321 -40.37 -25.95 -5.84
CA TYR A 321 -41.42 -26.93 -5.48
C TYR A 321 -40.87 -28.25 -4.92
N LYS A 322 -39.55 -28.40 -4.81
CA LYS A 322 -38.89 -29.48 -4.07
C LYS A 322 -38.41 -28.95 -2.73
#